data_AF-A0A8J5RLV8-F1
#
_entry.id   AF-A0A8J5RLV8-F1
#
_cell.length_a   1.000
_cell.length_b   1.000
_cell.length_c   1.000
_cell.angle_alpha   90.00
_cell.angle_beta   90.00
_cell.angle_gamma   90.00
#
_symmetry.space_group_name_H-M   'P 1'
#
loop_
_entity.id
_entity.type
_entity.pdbx_description
1 polymer ?
#
loop_
_entity_poly.entity_id
_entity_poly.type
_entity_poly.pdbx_seq_one_letter_code
_entity_poly.pdbx_strand_id
1 'polypeptide(L)'
;MSRTVWSCLEWNLEFFKFLVNYLRRERLVRDTRIKVEEKLAFFLYMLSHNASFEDLQEKFGHSNDTYHHHMKHFFDLVVPTLSLRFLKPPNHDQVHLKIERDPRFYLYFEVLT
;
A
#
# COMPACT_ATOMS: atom_id res chain seq x y z
N MET A 1 -1.31 21.73 8.61
CA MET A 1 -1.96 20.45 8.25
C MET A 1 -3.46 20.68 8.27
N SER A 2 -4.11 20.70 7.11
CA SER A 2 -5.53 21.07 6.96
C SER A 2 -6.46 20.08 7.66
N ARG A 3 -7.62 20.55 8.16
CA ARG A 3 -8.70 19.73 8.72
C ARG A 3 -9.18 18.62 7.76
N THR A 4 -9.00 18.80 6.45
CA THR A 4 -9.49 17.89 5.41
C THR A 4 -8.78 16.55 5.30
N VAL A 5 -7.53 16.43 5.77
CA VAL A 5 -6.78 15.16 5.75
C VAL A 5 -7.31 14.18 6.80
N TRP A 6 -7.86 14.69 7.90
CA TRP A 6 -8.29 13.90 9.05
C TRP A 6 -9.65 13.25 8.87
N SER A 7 -10.56 13.88 8.12
CA SER A 7 -11.93 13.40 7.94
C SER A 7 -12.05 12.23 6.98
N CYS A 8 -11.08 12.00 6.10
CA CYS A 8 -11.22 11.05 4.99
C CYS A 8 -10.81 9.62 5.30
N LEU A 9 -10.34 9.32 6.51
CA LEU A 9 -9.80 8.01 6.79
C LEU A 9 -10.51 7.25 7.91
N GLU A 10 -11.13 7.85 8.92
CA GLU A 10 -11.63 7.11 10.11
C GLU A 10 -10.58 6.15 10.75
N TRP A 11 -9.34 6.18 10.27
CA TRP A 11 -8.24 5.36 10.71
C TRP A 11 -7.72 5.94 12.03
N ASN A 12 -7.32 5.05 12.93
CA ASN A 12 -6.69 5.46 14.17
C ASN A 12 -5.49 6.38 13.87
N LEU A 13 -5.53 7.60 14.39
CA LEU A 13 -4.49 8.63 14.25
C LEU A 13 -3.08 8.09 14.53
N GLU A 14 -2.98 7.19 15.51
CA GLU A 14 -1.72 6.57 15.90
C GLU A 14 -1.19 5.61 14.83
N PHE A 15 -2.08 4.89 14.13
CA PHE A 15 -1.69 4.03 13.01
C PHE A 15 -1.18 4.84 11.82
N PHE A 16 -1.83 5.96 11.50
CA PHE A 16 -1.37 6.85 10.45
C PHE A 16 0.03 7.41 10.77
N LYS A 17 0.24 7.93 11.97
CA LYS A 17 1.55 8.41 12.43
C LYS A 17 2.60 7.31 12.39
N PHE A 18 2.24 6.09 12.80
CA PHE A 18 3.11 4.93 12.75
C PHE A 18 3.58 4.65 11.31
N LEU A 19 2.65 4.60 10.34
CA LEU A 19 3.00 4.39 8.93
C LEU A 19 3.91 5.49 8.38
N VAL A 20 3.59 6.75 8.64
CA VAL A 20 4.42 7.89 8.23
C VAL A 20 5.85 7.75 8.78
N ASN A 21 5.96 7.49 10.08
CA ASN A 21 7.25 7.33 10.74
C ASN A 21 8.03 6.13 10.20
N TYR A 22 7.35 5.03 9.93
CA TYR A 22 7.94 3.85 9.30
C TYR A 22 8.47 4.16 7.90
N LEU A 23 7.66 4.74 7.02
CA LEU A 23 8.06 5.10 5.65
C LEU A 23 9.25 6.05 5.63
N ARG A 24 9.28 7.01 6.58
CA ARG A 24 10.39 7.94 6.76
C ARG A 24 11.65 7.22 7.27
N ARG A 25 11.54 6.37 8.29
CA ARG A 25 12.66 5.62 8.89
C ARG A 25 13.30 4.67 7.89
N GLU A 26 12.50 3.91 7.16
CA GLU A 26 12.97 2.97 6.13
C GLU A 26 13.39 3.69 4.82
N ARG A 27 13.29 5.02 4.78
CA ARG A 27 13.65 5.88 3.63
C ARG A 27 12.90 5.54 2.34
N LEU A 28 11.73 4.89 2.48
CA LEU A 28 10.86 4.52 1.37
C LEU A 28 10.17 5.74 0.80
N VAL A 29 9.78 6.71 1.64
CA VAL A 29 9.23 7.99 1.20
C VAL A 29 9.97 9.09 1.92
N ARG A 30 10.38 10.13 1.18
CA ARG A 30 11.17 11.25 1.72
C ARG A 30 10.37 12.53 1.73
N ASP A 31 10.60 13.34 2.76
CA ASP A 31 10.15 14.72 2.78
C ASP A 31 10.85 15.50 1.65
N THR A 32 10.06 16.30 0.95
CA THR A 32 10.53 17.17 -0.14
C THR A 32 9.83 18.53 0.03
N ARG A 33 9.36 19.16 -1.05
CA ARG A 33 8.36 20.23 -0.94
C ARG A 33 7.05 19.71 -0.33
N ILE A 34 6.69 18.47 -0.64
CA ILE A 34 5.53 17.77 -0.05
C ILE A 34 6.03 16.81 1.04
N LYS A 35 5.34 16.85 2.19
CA LYS A 35 5.63 16.04 3.39
C LYS A 35 5.22 14.58 3.19
N VAL A 36 5.87 13.64 3.89
CA VAL A 36 5.53 12.20 3.81
C VAL A 36 4.07 11.94 4.19
N GLU A 37 3.56 12.65 5.20
CA GLU A 37 2.17 12.61 5.68
C GLU A 37 1.20 12.87 4.52
N GLU A 38 1.47 13.92 3.74
CA GLU A 38 0.60 14.36 2.67
C GLU A 38 0.69 13.42 1.45
N LYS A 39 1.89 12.94 1.12
CA LYS A 39 2.07 11.91 0.08
C LYS A 39 1.32 10.62 0.43
N LEU A 40 1.39 10.18 1.69
CA LEU A 40 0.65 9.02 2.17
C LEU A 40 -0.86 9.26 2.14
N ALA A 41 -1.29 10.47 2.48
CA ALA A 41 -2.70 10.85 2.41
C ALA A 41 -3.25 10.78 0.97
N PHE A 42 -2.50 11.24 -0.04
CA PHE A 42 -2.91 11.10 -1.44
C PHE A 42 -3.17 9.64 -1.81
N PHE A 43 -2.21 8.77 -1.47
CA PHE A 43 -2.27 7.35 -1.80
C PHE A 43 -3.44 6.66 -1.11
N LEU A 44 -3.60 6.87 0.20
CA LEU A 44 -4.69 6.26 0.96
C LEU A 44 -6.06 6.81 0.53
N TYR A 45 -6.18 8.11 0.23
CA TYR A 45 -7.42 8.71 -0.24
C TYR A 45 -7.83 8.14 -1.61
N MET A 46 -6.88 8.06 -2.54
CA MET A 46 -7.10 7.48 -3.86
C MET A 46 -7.60 6.04 -3.76
N LEU A 47 -6.96 5.21 -2.92
CA LEU A 47 -7.35 3.81 -2.77
C LEU A 47 -8.68 3.63 -2.04
N SER A 48 -8.95 4.40 -0.98
CA SER A 48 -10.16 4.21 -0.17
C SER A 48 -11.43 4.71 -0.85
N HIS A 49 -11.31 5.71 -1.73
CA HIS A 49 -12.45 6.31 -2.43
C HIS A 49 -12.50 5.95 -3.93
N ASN A 50 -11.55 5.14 -4.42
CA ASN A 50 -11.33 4.93 -5.85
C ASN A 50 -11.25 6.27 -6.62
N ALA A 51 -10.52 7.22 -6.03
CA ALA A 51 -10.52 8.61 -6.48
C ALA A 51 -9.67 8.80 -7.75
N SER A 52 -10.11 9.70 -8.62
CA SER A 52 -9.35 10.16 -9.78
C SER A 52 -8.29 11.20 -9.39
N PHE A 53 -7.44 11.59 -10.35
CA PHE A 53 -6.52 12.72 -10.14
C PHE A 53 -7.25 14.05 -10.03
N GLU A 54 -8.42 14.18 -10.64
CA GLU A 54 -9.28 15.37 -10.53
C GLU A 54 -9.82 15.51 -9.10
N ASP A 55 -10.30 14.41 -8.51
CA ASP A 55 -10.76 14.37 -7.11
C ASP A 55 -9.62 14.74 -6.14
N LEU A 56 -8.41 14.21 -6.40
CA LEU A 56 -7.22 14.57 -5.63
C LEU A 56 -6.86 16.05 -5.79
N GLN A 57 -6.94 16.58 -7.01
CA GLN A 57 -6.68 17.99 -7.29
C GLN A 57 -7.66 18.91 -6.55
N GLU A 58 -8.96 18.60 -6.58
CA GLU A 58 -9.97 19.32 -5.82
C GLU A 58 -9.69 19.25 -4.31
N LYS A 59 -9.29 18.08 -3.81
CA LYS A 59 -9.12 17.83 -2.38
C LYS A 59 -7.84 18.42 -1.78
N PHE A 60 -6.72 18.31 -2.50
CA PHE A 60 -5.38 18.63 -1.99
C PHE A 60 -4.67 19.76 -2.75
N GLY A 61 -5.17 20.19 -3.91
CA GLY A 61 -4.71 21.40 -4.61
C GLY A 61 -3.36 21.28 -5.34
N HIS A 62 -2.86 20.06 -5.60
CA HIS A 62 -1.65 19.85 -6.40
C HIS A 62 -1.98 19.51 -7.86
N SER A 63 -0.96 19.61 -8.72
CA SER A 63 -1.08 19.28 -10.14
C SER A 63 -1.20 17.78 -10.39
N ASN A 64 -1.79 17.40 -11.52
CA ASN A 64 -1.87 15.98 -11.93
C ASN A 64 -0.49 15.33 -12.12
N ASP A 65 0.52 16.09 -12.55
CA ASP A 65 1.90 15.58 -12.65
C ASP A 65 2.46 15.19 -11.27
N THR A 66 2.19 16.02 -10.25
CA THR A 66 2.54 15.72 -8.86
C THR A 66 1.91 14.42 -8.38
N TYR A 67 0.61 14.21 -8.64
CA TYR A 67 -0.07 12.97 -8.26
C TYR A 67 0.46 11.78 -9.04
N HIS A 68 0.63 11.89 -10.35
CA HIS A 68 1.18 10.83 -11.18
C HIS A 68 2.55 10.38 -10.66
N HIS A 69 3.46 11.32 -10.40
CA HIS A 69 4.79 11.02 -9.87
C HIS A 69 4.72 10.30 -8.52
N HIS A 70 3.88 10.77 -7.59
CA HIS A 70 3.76 10.15 -6.27
C HIS A 70 3.08 8.78 -6.31
N MET A 71 1.99 8.63 -7.06
CA MET A 71 1.28 7.35 -7.18
C MET A 71 2.15 6.30 -7.85
N LYS A 72 2.86 6.68 -8.91
CA LYS A 72 3.84 5.82 -9.56
C LYS A 72 4.92 5.35 -8.57
N HIS A 73 5.49 6.26 -7.78
CA HIS A 73 6.46 5.90 -6.76
C HIS A 73 5.89 4.94 -5.68
N PHE A 74 4.63 5.13 -5.26
CA PHE A 74 4.00 4.22 -4.32
C PHE A 74 3.79 2.82 -4.91
N PHE A 75 3.27 2.71 -6.14
CA PHE A 75 3.02 1.42 -6.78
C PHE A 75 4.29 0.70 -7.24
N ASP A 76 5.28 1.43 -7.75
CA ASP A 76 6.49 0.83 -8.32
C ASP A 76 7.53 0.46 -7.24
N LEU A 77 7.56 1.19 -6.12
CA LEU A 77 8.61 1.04 -5.12
C LEU A 77 8.07 0.72 -3.73
N VAL A 78 7.14 1.52 -3.20
CA VAL A 78 6.71 1.38 -1.80
C VAL A 78 5.94 0.06 -1.60
N VAL A 79 4.90 -0.18 -2.38
CA VAL A 79 4.05 -1.37 -2.25
C VAL A 79 4.86 -2.65 -2.45
N PRO A 80 5.65 -2.85 -3.52
CA PRO A 80 6.47 -4.05 -3.69
C PRO A 80 7.45 -4.27 -2.54
N THR A 81 8.10 -3.21 -2.05
CA THR A 81 9.05 -3.31 -0.92
C THR A 81 8.35 -3.76 0.37
N LEU A 82 7.17 -3.21 0.66
CA LEU A 82 6.38 -3.63 1.83
C LEU A 82 5.87 -5.07 1.65
N SER A 83 5.37 -5.41 0.46
CA SER A 83 4.89 -6.75 0.13
C SER A 83 5.97 -7.80 0.35
N LEU A 84 7.17 -7.60 -0.20
CA LEU A 84 8.29 -8.53 -0.01
C LEU A 84 8.71 -8.69 1.46
N ARG A 85 8.50 -7.66 2.28
CA ARG A 85 8.90 -7.68 3.69
C ARG A 85 7.87 -8.31 4.61
N PHE A 86 6.59 -8.06 4.35
CA PHE A 86 5.50 -8.45 5.26
C PHE A 86 4.71 -9.65 4.77
N LEU A 87 4.61 -9.85 3.46
CA LEU A 87 3.96 -11.03 2.90
C LEU A 87 5.01 -12.12 2.82
N LYS A 88 4.86 -13.13 3.69
CA LYS A 88 5.60 -14.38 3.52
C LYS A 88 4.87 -15.18 2.44
N PRO A 89 5.49 -15.47 1.29
CA PRO A 89 4.91 -16.42 0.37
C PRO A 89 4.74 -17.76 1.11
N PRO A 90 3.65 -18.50 0.85
CA PRO A 90 3.54 -19.86 1.34
C PRO A 90 4.72 -20.68 0.81
N ASN A 91 5.21 -21.63 1.60
CA ASN A 91 6.28 -22.51 1.17
C ASN A 91 5.79 -23.30 -0.06
N HIS A 92 6.45 -23.12 -1.21
CA HIS A 92 6.07 -23.76 -2.47
C HIS A 92 6.24 -25.28 -2.42
N ASP A 93 7.14 -25.77 -1.55
CA ASP A 93 7.37 -27.20 -1.35
C ASP A 93 6.36 -27.83 -0.38
N GLN A 94 5.45 -27.02 0.19
CA GLN A 94 4.48 -27.47 1.18
C GLN A 94 3.05 -27.27 0.68
N VAL A 95 2.40 -28.38 0.34
CA VAL A 95 0.96 -28.39 0.06
C VAL A 95 0.21 -28.05 1.36
N HIS A 96 -0.74 -27.12 1.27
CA HIS A 96 -1.56 -26.75 2.42
C HIS A 96 -2.37 -27.96 2.90
N LEU A 97 -2.45 -28.20 4.23
CA LEU A 97 -3.10 -29.38 4.83
C LEU A 97 -4.53 -29.64 4.34
N LYS A 98 -5.28 -28.58 3.98
CA LYS A 98 -6.65 -28.72 3.41
C LYS A 98 -6.67 -29.35 2.01
N ILE A 99 -5.60 -29.16 1.24
CA ILE A 99 -5.44 -29.71 -0.12
C ILE A 99 -4.84 -31.11 -0.02
N GLU A 100 -3.83 -31.31 0.83
CA GLU A 100 -3.23 -32.61 1.10
C GLU A 100 -4.26 -33.65 1.57
N ARG A 101 -5.23 -33.24 2.38
CA ARG A 101 -6.29 -34.12 2.89
C ARG A 101 -7.49 -34.27 1.94
N ASP A 102 -7.53 -33.53 0.83
CA ASP A 102 -8.60 -33.66 -0.17
C ASP A 102 -8.06 -34.39 -1.41
N PRO A 103 -8.39 -35.69 -1.58
CA PRO A 103 -7.88 -36.49 -2.69
C PRO A 103 -8.31 -35.98 -4.07
N ARG A 104 -9.33 -35.10 -4.15
CA ARG A 104 -9.73 -34.47 -5.43
C ARG A 104 -8.75 -33.39 -5.89
N PHE A 105 -8.08 -32.73 -4.95
CA PHE A 105 -7.18 -31.61 -5.23
C PHE A 105 -5.71 -32.00 -5.13
N TYR A 106 -5.36 -32.98 -4.28
CA TYR A 106 -3.98 -33.39 -4.06
C TYR A 106 -3.26 -33.87 -5.34
N LEU A 107 -3.97 -34.55 -6.26
CA LEU A 107 -3.39 -35.05 -7.52
C LEU A 107 -2.70 -33.96 -8.38
N TYR A 108 -3.14 -32.70 -8.28
CA TYR A 108 -2.55 -31.60 -9.05
C TYR A 108 -1.21 -31.12 -8.48
N PHE A 109 -0.83 -31.58 -7.29
CA PHE A 109 0.36 -31.14 -6.56
C PHE A 109 1.42 -32.27 -6.40
N GLU A 110 1.18 -33.46 -6.94
CA GLU A 110 2.10 -34.61 -6.88
C GLU A 110 3.27 -34.56 -7.90
N VAL A 111 3.27 -33.64 -8.86
CA VAL A 111 4.18 -33.68 -10.04
C VAL A 111 5.60 -33.12 -9.77
N LEU A 112 6.06 -33.06 -8.51
CA LEU A 112 7.38 -32.50 -8.16
C LEU A 112 8.30 -33.44 -7.36
N THR A 113 7.97 -34.73 -7.25
CA THR A 113 8.89 -35.79 -6.77
C THR A 113 9.30 -36.70 -7.91
#